data_AF-A0A4U6BVY0-F1
#
_entry.id   AF-A0A4U6BVY0-F1
#
_cell.length_a   1.000
_cell.length_b   1.000
_cell.length_c   1.000
_cell.angle_alpha   90.00
_cell.angle_beta   90.00
_cell.angle_gamma   90.00
#
_symmetry.space_group_name_H-M   'P 1'
#
loop_
_entity.id
_entity.type
_entity.pdbx_description
1 polymer ?
#
loop_
_entity_poly.entity_id
_entity_poly.type
_entity_poly.pdbx_seq_one_letter_code
_entity_poly.pdbx_strand_id
1 'polypeptide(L)'
;MPAQNLARLAAVDPVATTLVPMPFKALFLSLALLFLAGCATKPAVSAGPDPSDPGARTSRAEYSSTLGRYTSQRPVAPAAWKKQNEQVAPAPKSGE
;
A
#
# COMPACT_ATOMS: atom_id res chain seq x y z
N MET A 1 18.37 -73.23 -29.74
CA MET A 1 17.31 -72.42 -30.40
C MET A 1 16.54 -71.69 -29.30
N PRO A 2 16.20 -70.41 -29.48
CA PRO A 2 17.06 -69.30 -29.06
C PRO A 2 16.47 -68.43 -27.94
N ALA A 3 17.37 -67.60 -27.39
CA ALA A 3 17.15 -66.54 -26.43
C ALA A 3 16.09 -65.53 -26.90
N GLN A 4 15.09 -65.26 -26.07
CA GLN A 4 14.08 -64.24 -26.34
C GLN A 4 13.45 -63.76 -25.02
N ASN A 5 14.21 -63.03 -24.20
CA ASN A 5 13.67 -62.29 -23.04
C ASN A 5 14.57 -61.11 -22.63
N LEU A 6 15.03 -60.31 -23.61
CA LEU A 6 15.74 -59.05 -23.35
C LEU A 6 15.09 -57.84 -24.05
N ALA A 7 13.78 -57.89 -24.30
CA ALA A 7 13.08 -56.87 -25.11
C ALA A 7 11.91 -56.20 -24.38
N ARG A 8 12.00 -55.98 -23.05
CA ARG A 8 10.93 -55.28 -22.31
C ARG A 8 11.37 -54.14 -21.39
N LEU A 9 12.57 -53.59 -21.61
CA LEU A 9 13.04 -52.39 -20.89
C LEU A 9 13.06 -51.12 -21.76
N ALA A 10 12.55 -51.15 -22.99
CA ALA A 10 12.76 -50.08 -23.96
C ALA A 10 11.65 -49.01 -24.05
N ALA A 11 10.71 -48.96 -23.10
CA ALA A 11 9.64 -47.95 -23.14
C ALA A 11 9.26 -47.47 -21.74
N VAL A 12 10.22 -46.85 -21.05
CA VAL A 12 9.89 -45.84 -20.04
C VAL A 12 10.34 -44.53 -20.64
N ASP A 13 9.46 -43.91 -21.41
CA ASP A 13 9.68 -42.55 -21.89
C ASP A 13 9.67 -41.62 -20.68
N PRO A 14 10.74 -40.87 -20.39
CA PRO A 14 10.63 -39.79 -19.43
C PRO A 14 9.69 -38.75 -20.07
N VAL A 15 8.55 -38.49 -19.44
CA VAL A 15 7.80 -37.25 -19.67
C VAL A 15 8.71 -36.12 -19.17
N ALA A 16 9.63 -35.72 -20.04
CA ALA A 16 10.36 -34.50 -19.88
C ALA A 16 9.32 -33.40 -20.09
N THR A 17 8.77 -32.90 -19.00
CA THR A 17 7.99 -31.66 -19.00
C THR A 17 8.94 -30.58 -19.50
N THR A 18 8.91 -30.32 -20.80
CA THR A 18 9.64 -29.24 -21.44
C THR A 18 9.12 -27.96 -20.83
N LEU A 19 9.87 -27.40 -19.88
CA LEU A 19 9.66 -26.01 -19.47
C LEU A 19 9.92 -25.16 -20.70
N VAL A 20 8.84 -24.76 -21.38
CA VAL A 20 8.91 -23.80 -22.46
C VAL A 20 9.50 -22.53 -21.86
N PRO A 21 10.69 -22.08 -22.32
CA PRO A 21 11.27 -20.86 -21.81
C PRO A 21 10.35 -19.71 -22.18
N MET A 22 9.64 -19.16 -21.18
CA MET A 22 8.81 -17.99 -21.41
C MET A 22 9.72 -16.84 -21.83
N PRO A 23 9.44 -16.14 -22.94
CA PRO A 23 10.25 -14.99 -23.32
C PRO A 23 10.14 -13.93 -22.22
N PHE A 24 11.25 -13.29 -21.86
CA PHE A 24 11.28 -12.22 -20.85
C PHE A 24 10.18 -11.16 -21.07
N LYS A 25 9.82 -10.89 -22.33
CA LYS A 25 8.72 -10.00 -22.71
C LYS A 25 7.35 -10.49 -22.22
N ALA A 26 7.07 -11.79 -22.31
CA ALA A 26 5.84 -12.37 -21.79
C ALA A 26 5.80 -12.29 -20.27
N LEU A 27 6.92 -12.56 -19.59
CA LEU A 27 7.01 -12.42 -18.13
C LEU A 27 6.75 -10.96 -17.69
N PHE A 28 7.39 -10.00 -18.36
CA PHE A 28 7.19 -8.58 -18.09
C PHE A 28 5.75 -8.13 -18.35
N LEU A 29 5.14 -8.56 -19.46
CA LEU A 29 3.75 -8.24 -19.77
C LEU A 29 2.80 -8.83 -18.73
N SER A 30 3.05 -10.07 -18.30
CA SER A 30 2.30 -10.74 -17.24
C SER A 30 2.36 -9.95 -15.94
N LEU A 31 3.56 -9.50 -15.56
CA LEU A 31 3.76 -8.72 -14.35
C LEU A 31 3.06 -7.36 -14.42
N ALA A 32 3.16 -6.66 -15.55
CA ALA A 32 2.48 -5.38 -15.76
C ALA A 32 0.95 -5.51 -15.67
N LEU A 33 0.39 -6.57 -16.25
CA LEU A 33 -1.05 -6.87 -16.18
C LEU A 33 -1.51 -7.15 -14.74
N LEU A 34 -0.71 -7.88 -13.95
CA LEU A 34 -1.00 -8.13 -12.53
C LEU A 34 -0.99 -6.84 -11.70
N PHE A 35 -0.02 -5.96 -11.92
CA PHE A 35 0.02 -4.64 -11.27
C PHE A 35 -1.21 -3.79 -11.63
N LEU A 36 -1.62 -3.80 -12.91
CA LEU A 36 -2.76 -3.02 -13.38
C LEU A 36 -4.10 -3.57 -12.84
N ALA A 37 -4.24 -4.89 -12.74
CA ALA A 37 -5.40 -5.53 -12.12
C ALA A 37 -5.53 -5.17 -10.62
N GLY A 38 -4.40 -4.98 -9.92
CA GLY A 38 -4.39 -4.49 -8.54
C GLY A 38 -4.92 -3.07 -8.39
N CYS A 39 -4.66 -2.19 -9.36
CA CYS A 39 -5.17 -0.81 -9.33
C CYS A 39 -6.69 -0.71 -9.51
N ALA A 40 -7.31 -1.65 -10.22
CA ALA A 40 -8.76 -1.68 -10.42
C ALA A 40 -9.53 -2.40 -9.28
N THR A 41 -8.81 -2.98 -8.30
CA THR A 41 -9.44 -3.60 -7.13
C THR A 41 -10.14 -2.52 -6.31
N LYS A 42 -11.47 -2.47 -6.44
CA LYS A 42 -12.30 -1.77 -5.48
C LYS A 42 -12.24 -2.59 -4.19
N PRO A 43 -11.77 -2.02 -3.05
CA PRO A 43 -11.84 -2.73 -1.80
C PRO A 43 -13.30 -3.11 -1.56
N ALA A 44 -13.54 -4.36 -1.14
CA ALA A 44 -14.86 -4.74 -0.68
C ALA A 44 -15.23 -3.77 0.43
N VAL A 45 -16.30 -3.00 0.23
CA VAL A 45 -16.91 -2.24 1.32
C VAL A 45 -17.61 -3.29 2.17
N SER A 46 -16.84 -3.96 3.03
CA SER A 46 -17.42 -4.74 4.11
C SER A 46 -18.15 -3.73 4.97
N ALA A 47 -19.47 -3.69 4.88
CA ALA A 47 -20.27 -3.15 5.96
C ALA A 47 -19.82 -3.93 7.19
N GLY A 48 -19.17 -3.23 8.13
CA GLY A 48 -18.80 -3.82 9.40
C GLY A 48 -20.04 -4.30 10.16
N PRO A 49 -19.87 -4.79 11.39
CA PRO A 49 -21.01 -5.05 12.27
C PRO A 49 -21.97 -3.85 12.30
N ASP A 50 -23.26 -4.11 12.50
CA ASP A 50 -24.28 -3.06 12.62
C ASP A 50 -23.80 -1.99 13.62
N PRO A 51 -23.76 -0.70 13.24
CA PRO A 51 -23.34 0.37 14.15
C PRO A 51 -24.22 0.46 15.41
N SER A 52 -25.40 -0.15 15.39
CA SER A 52 -26.34 -0.22 16.53
C SER A 52 -26.10 -1.44 17.43
N ASP A 53 -25.28 -2.41 17.02
CA ASP A 53 -24.96 -3.61 17.81
C ASP A 53 -23.93 -3.27 18.92
N PRO A 54 -24.32 -3.28 20.21
CA PRO A 54 -23.41 -3.01 21.31
C PRO A 54 -22.38 -4.14 21.53
N GLY A 55 -22.60 -5.33 20.95
CA GLY A 55 -21.67 -6.46 20.98
C GLY A 55 -20.58 -6.40 19.91
N ALA A 56 -20.69 -5.48 18.95
CA ALA A 56 -19.69 -5.30 17.91
C ALA A 56 -18.35 -4.83 18.49
N ARG A 57 -17.27 -5.58 18.21
CA ARG A 57 -15.93 -5.14 18.63
C ARG A 57 -15.49 -3.92 17.82
N THR A 58 -15.14 -2.85 18.51
CA THR A 58 -14.53 -1.66 17.92
C THR A 58 -13.06 -1.56 18.31
N SER A 59 -12.25 -0.96 17.44
CA SER A 59 -10.88 -0.59 17.83
C SER A 59 -10.93 0.51 18.88
N ARG A 60 -9.94 0.51 19.79
CA ARG A 60 -9.83 1.59 20.78
C ARG A 60 -9.53 2.90 20.04
N ALA A 61 -10.36 3.91 20.27
CA ALA A 61 -10.02 5.27 19.85
C ALA A 61 -8.92 5.81 20.77
N GLU A 62 -7.77 6.15 20.20
CA GLU A 62 -6.74 6.89 20.92
C GLU A 62 -7.05 8.38 20.84
N TYR A 63 -7.18 9.02 22.00
CA TYR A 63 -7.32 10.46 22.07
C TYR A 63 -5.93 11.11 22.01
N SER A 64 -5.68 11.90 20.98
CA SER A 64 -4.53 12.79 20.89
C SER A 64 -5.00 14.22 20.83
N SER A 65 -4.52 15.06 21.74
CA SER A 65 -4.82 16.49 21.75
C SER A 65 -4.15 17.17 20.55
N THR A 66 -4.95 17.76 19.66
CA THR A 66 -4.45 18.68 18.62
C THR A 66 -4.00 20.02 19.20
N LEU A 67 -4.43 20.35 20.43
CA LEU A 67 -3.94 21.52 21.14
C LEU A 67 -2.51 21.23 21.59
N GLY A 68 -1.56 22.03 21.10
CA GLY A 68 -0.18 22.00 21.54
C GLY A 68 -0.05 22.24 23.05
N ARG A 69 1.15 22.00 23.59
CA ARG A 69 1.40 22.22 25.03
C ARG A 69 1.10 23.68 25.41
N TYR A 70 0.52 23.87 26.60
CA TYR A 70 0.32 25.20 27.15
C TYR A 70 1.66 25.83 27.53
N THR A 71 1.96 26.97 26.92
CA THR A 71 3.09 27.82 27.30
C THR A 71 2.57 28.98 28.15
N SER A 72 2.96 29.02 29.42
CA SER A 72 2.65 30.15 30.30
C SER A 72 3.33 31.42 29.78
N GLN A 73 2.56 32.47 29.54
CA GLN A 73 3.08 33.80 29.16
C GLN A 73 2.96 34.77 30.34
N ARG A 74 3.93 35.68 30.47
CA ARG A 74 3.88 36.78 31.45
C ARG A 74 3.39 38.05 30.76
N PRO A 75 2.67 38.94 31.46
CA PRO A 75 2.30 40.24 30.90
C PRO A 75 3.55 41.02 30.46
N VAL A 76 3.50 41.56 29.25
CA VAL A 76 4.51 42.47 28.69
C VAL A 76 3.82 43.72 28.15
N ALA A 77 4.56 44.83 28.04
CA ALA A 77 4.02 46.04 27.42
C ALA A 77 3.56 45.73 25.97
N PRO A 78 2.44 46.31 25.51
CA PRO A 78 1.96 46.09 24.15
C PRO A 78 2.99 46.61 23.15
N ALA A 79 3.36 45.77 22.18
CA ALA A 79 4.20 46.19 21.07
C ALA A 79 3.36 46.85 19.96
N ALA A 80 4.01 47.58 19.07
CA ALA A 80 3.34 48.18 17.91
C ALA A 80 2.79 47.08 16.99
N TRP A 81 1.46 47.06 16.83
CA TRP A 81 0.70 46.07 16.05
C TRP A 81 1.27 45.83 14.64
N LYS A 82 1.59 46.91 13.92
CA LYS A 82 2.15 46.83 12.56
C LYS A 82 3.44 46.00 12.51
N LYS A 83 4.36 46.23 13.44
CA LYS A 83 5.65 45.53 13.52
C LYS A 83 5.46 44.03 13.81
N GLN A 84 4.50 43.68 14.68
CA GLN A 84 4.20 42.28 14.98
C GLN A 84 3.66 41.53 13.76
N ASN A 85 2.77 42.19 13.00
CA ASN A 85 2.19 41.59 11.80
C ASN A 85 3.21 41.42 10.67
N GLU A 86 4.08 42.41 10.46
CA GLU A 86 5.16 42.32 9.47
C GLU A 86 6.13 41.15 9.77
N GLN A 87 6.35 40.81 11.05
CA GLN A 87 7.22 39.70 11.45
C GLN A 87 6.66 38.31 11.14
N VAL A 88 5.34 38.16 11.08
CA VAL A 88 4.68 36.87 10.83
C VAL A 88 4.06 36.79 9.44
N ALA A 89 4.03 37.91 8.70
CA ALA A 89 3.51 37.96 7.36
C ALA A 89 4.36 37.07 6.43
N PRO A 90 3.73 36.20 5.62
CA PRO A 90 4.42 35.49 4.55
C PRO A 90 5.09 36.48 3.58
N ALA A 91 6.23 36.09 3.01
CA ALA A 91 6.87 36.87 1.96
C ALA A 91 5.89 37.08 0.78
N PRO A 92 5.86 38.28 0.18
CA PRO A 92 5.05 38.52 -1.01
C PRO A 92 5.47 37.57 -2.13
N LYS A 93 4.50 37.06 -2.90
CA LYS A 93 4.81 36.27 -4.09
C LYS A 93 5.54 37.17 -5.09
N SER A 94 6.58 36.66 -5.74
CA SER A 94 7.27 37.38 -6.80
C SER A 94 6.33 37.57 -8.00
N GLY A 95 6.02 38.82 -8.37
CA GLY A 95 5.33 39.15 -9.63
C GLY A 95 3.94 39.78 -9.51
N GLU A 96 3.70 40.60 -8.49
CA GLU A 96 2.58 41.56 -8.44
C GLU A 96 3.13 42.99 -8.43
#